data_AF-A0A936SJ92-F1
#
_entry.id   AF-A0A936SJ92-F1
#
_cell.length_a   1.000
_cell.length_b   1.000
_cell.length_c   1.000
_cell.angle_alpha   90.00
_cell.angle_beta   90.00
_cell.angle_gamma   90.00
#
_symmetry.space_group_name_H-M   'P 1'
#
loop_
_entity.id
_entity.type
_entity.pdbx_description
1 polymer ?
#
loop_
_entity_poly.entity_id
_entity_poly.type
_entity_poly.pdbx_seq_one_letter_code
_entity_poly.pdbx_strand_id
1 'polypeptide(L)'
;MLSLTADARSLLSVEVSSESNIWTSPADSLADITQITFGGLGRQDGWGGLAIAADGNIIFTSKKDLRASLWTIDSGGQNAKQLTPWDALDANPSVSSDGNYVIFDSDRSGRSEIWRVRADGSELTQITADGENSDPSFLSDGQSILYRHGGVEASSLRRISLFGNNMAVISDAGGSSPRVSPNGEFVACGRTIEGKDILAVLSTSTGEQVRQFPLPQTFNLNSGAIRWSPDGRFICYRDWSNGIWKQNIEGGEPERIVNLPDEKFYQYVWSADSKQFALTRGRELRDVVILDRQ
;
A
#
# COMPACT_ATOMS: atom_id res chain seq x y z
N MET A 1 3.05 -19.36 -20.16
CA MET A 1 3.31 -20.71 -20.71
C MET A 1 3.61 -20.53 -22.19
N LEU A 2 4.72 -21.08 -22.69
CA LEU A 2 5.06 -21.08 -24.12
C LEU A 2 4.96 -22.52 -24.64
N SER A 3 4.34 -22.69 -25.81
CA SER A 3 4.38 -23.96 -26.54
C SER A 3 4.59 -23.68 -28.03
N LEU A 4 5.35 -24.56 -28.67
CA LEU A 4 5.70 -24.47 -30.09
C LEU A 4 5.00 -25.62 -30.82
N THR A 5 4.41 -25.36 -31.99
CA THR A 5 3.92 -26.44 -32.84
C THR A 5 5.07 -27.34 -33.31
N ALA A 6 4.80 -28.62 -33.55
CA ALA A 6 5.82 -29.61 -33.93
C ALA A 6 6.55 -29.26 -35.24
N ASP A 7 5.96 -28.41 -36.08
CA ASP A 7 6.52 -27.89 -37.33
C ASP A 7 7.25 -26.54 -37.18
N ALA A 8 7.31 -26.00 -35.96
CA ALA A 8 7.88 -24.69 -35.62
C ALA A 8 7.28 -23.50 -36.40
N ARG A 9 6.06 -23.64 -36.92
CA ARG A 9 5.40 -22.59 -37.73
C ARG A 9 4.53 -21.62 -36.92
N SER A 10 4.03 -22.06 -35.77
CA SER A 10 3.19 -21.23 -34.91
C SER A 10 3.71 -21.26 -33.47
N LEU A 11 3.79 -20.08 -32.86
CA LEU A 11 4.10 -19.92 -31.44
C LEU A 11 2.81 -19.62 -30.68
N LEU A 12 2.52 -20.40 -29.65
CA LEU A 12 1.46 -20.11 -28.69
C LEU A 12 2.06 -19.42 -27.47
N SER A 13 1.62 -18.19 -27.19
CA SER A 13 1.95 -17.49 -25.96
C SER A 13 0.69 -17.15 -25.19
N VAL A 14 0.72 -17.39 -23.88
CA VAL A 14 -0.31 -16.87 -22.97
C VAL A 14 0.16 -15.52 -22.47
N GLU A 15 -0.56 -14.46 -22.84
CA GLU A 15 -0.38 -13.13 -22.27
C GLU A 15 -1.27 -13.03 -21.03
N VAL A 16 -0.64 -12.70 -19.89
CA VAL A 16 -1.35 -12.47 -18.64
C VAL A 16 -1.30 -10.98 -18.36
N SER A 17 -2.40 -10.28 -18.61
CA SER A 17 -2.56 -8.88 -18.22
C SER A 17 -3.41 -8.83 -16.96
N SER A 18 -2.99 -8.06 -15.97
CA SER A 18 -3.79 -7.81 -14.77
C SER A 18 -4.23 -6.37 -14.75
N GLU A 19 -5.52 -6.17 -14.52
CA GLU A 19 -6.15 -4.87 -14.40
C GLU A 19 -6.63 -4.67 -12.99
N SER A 20 -6.50 -3.46 -12.46
CA SER A 20 -7.07 -3.11 -11.16
C SER A 20 -7.68 -1.72 -11.18
N ASN A 21 -8.77 -1.57 -10.43
CA ASN A 21 -9.58 -0.38 -10.32
C ASN A 21 -9.90 -0.10 -8.85
N ILE A 22 -10.20 1.17 -8.58
CA ILE A 22 -10.51 1.67 -7.25
C ILE A 22 -12.03 1.75 -7.10
N TRP A 23 -12.49 1.33 -5.92
CA TRP A 23 -13.87 1.33 -5.51
C TRP A 23 -14.00 2.04 -4.17
N THR A 24 -15.11 2.75 -3.97
CA THR A 24 -15.39 3.51 -2.75
C THR A 24 -16.76 3.19 -2.19
N SER A 25 -16.91 3.27 -0.87
CA SER A 25 -18.21 3.22 -0.19
C SER A 25 -18.21 4.16 1.02
N PRO A 26 -19.40 4.48 1.56
CA PRO A 26 -19.51 4.89 2.96
C PRO A 26 -18.88 3.83 3.87
N ALA A 27 -18.24 4.26 4.95
CA ALA A 27 -17.55 3.34 5.88
C ALA A 27 -18.52 2.48 6.69
N ASP A 28 -19.78 2.92 6.85
CA ASP A 28 -20.86 2.20 7.53
C ASP A 28 -21.66 1.28 6.59
N SER A 29 -21.46 1.39 5.28
CA SER A 29 -22.09 0.52 4.27
C SER A 29 -21.08 -0.02 3.26
N LEU A 30 -20.25 -0.97 3.71
CA LEU A 30 -19.18 -1.58 2.90
C LEU A 30 -19.67 -2.39 1.69
N ALA A 31 -20.97 -2.70 1.63
CA ALA A 31 -21.59 -3.36 0.49
C ALA A 31 -21.93 -2.38 -0.65
N ASP A 32 -22.13 -1.10 -0.33
CA ASP A 32 -22.51 -0.05 -1.28
C ASP A 32 -21.28 0.54 -1.98
N ILE A 33 -20.50 -0.33 -2.63
CA ILE A 33 -19.27 0.06 -3.32
C ILE A 33 -19.53 0.53 -4.75
N THR A 34 -18.92 1.66 -5.12
CA THR A 34 -18.95 2.26 -6.45
C THR A 34 -17.56 2.28 -7.05
N GLN A 35 -17.41 1.84 -8.30
CA GLN A 35 -16.15 1.93 -9.03
C GLN A 35 -15.91 3.38 -9.45
N ILE A 36 -14.71 3.90 -9.16
CA ILE A 36 -14.35 5.30 -9.45
C ILE A 36 -13.20 5.44 -10.46
N THR A 37 -12.41 4.39 -10.67
CA THR A 37 -11.47 4.33 -11.79
C THR A 37 -11.88 3.23 -12.76
N PHE A 38 -11.69 3.47 -14.05
CA PHE A 38 -12.11 2.57 -15.13
C PHE A 38 -10.93 2.30 -16.07
N GLY A 39 -9.78 1.91 -15.50
CA GLY A 39 -8.52 1.75 -16.22
C GLY A 39 -8.68 1.04 -17.58
N GLY A 40 -7.85 1.44 -18.55
CA GLY A 40 -7.75 0.75 -19.84
C GLY A 40 -6.83 -0.47 -19.77
N LEU A 41 -6.83 -1.29 -20.83
CA LEU A 41 -6.01 -2.52 -20.96
C LEU A 41 -4.58 -2.34 -20.43
N GLY A 42 -4.20 -3.17 -19.45
CA GLY A 42 -2.87 -3.19 -18.84
C GLY A 42 -2.61 -2.14 -17.74
N ARG A 43 -3.63 -1.37 -17.33
CA ARG A 43 -3.52 -0.39 -16.24
C ARG A 43 -3.93 -1.00 -14.89
N GLN A 44 -3.09 -0.77 -13.89
CA GLN A 44 -3.29 -1.22 -12.51
C GLN A 44 -3.41 -0.03 -11.58
N ASP A 45 -4.62 0.45 -11.36
CA ASP A 45 -4.89 1.53 -10.40
C ASP A 45 -5.02 0.96 -9.00
N GLY A 46 -4.39 1.62 -8.03
CA GLY A 46 -4.37 1.30 -6.61
C GLY A 46 -3.51 0.10 -6.20
N TRP A 47 -2.85 -0.61 -7.13
CA TRP A 47 -2.09 -1.82 -6.82
C TRP A 47 -0.93 -1.58 -5.83
N GLY A 48 -0.12 -0.56 -6.11
CA GLY A 48 1.05 -0.19 -5.31
C GLY A 48 0.71 0.63 -4.06
N GLY A 49 -0.57 0.93 -3.81
CA GLY A 49 -1.01 1.63 -2.60
C GLY A 49 -2.14 2.63 -2.83
N LEU A 50 -2.85 2.87 -1.72
CA LEU A 50 -3.99 3.78 -1.57
C LEU A 50 -3.85 4.59 -0.28
N ALA A 51 -4.26 5.86 -0.34
CA ALA A 51 -4.48 6.74 0.82
C ALA A 51 -5.70 7.64 0.58
N ILE A 52 -6.38 8.06 1.65
CA ILE A 52 -7.46 9.06 1.60
C ILE A 52 -6.97 10.31 2.33
N ALA A 53 -7.02 11.45 1.65
CA ALA A 53 -6.70 12.76 2.21
C ALA A 53 -7.86 13.29 3.07
N ALA A 54 -7.59 14.31 3.90
CA ALA A 54 -8.59 14.88 4.82
C ALA A 54 -9.80 15.51 4.11
N ASP A 55 -9.63 15.92 2.85
CA ASP A 55 -10.69 16.45 1.99
C ASP A 55 -11.52 15.35 1.29
N GLY A 56 -11.19 14.07 1.50
CA GLY A 56 -11.85 12.92 0.88
C GLY A 56 -11.30 12.51 -0.49
N ASN A 57 -10.30 13.22 -1.00
CA ASN A 57 -9.61 12.81 -2.22
C ASN A 57 -8.80 11.53 -1.99
N ILE A 58 -8.79 10.66 -2.99
CA ILE A 58 -8.04 9.41 -2.97
C ILE A 58 -6.73 9.63 -3.69
N ILE A 59 -5.63 9.37 -3.00
CA ILE A 59 -4.30 9.29 -3.57
C ILE A 59 -3.97 7.83 -3.84
N PHE A 60 -3.56 7.53 -5.07
CA PHE A 60 -3.35 6.16 -5.49
C PHE A 60 -2.18 6.04 -6.46
N THR A 61 -1.64 4.84 -6.51
CA THR A 61 -0.67 4.45 -7.55
C THR A 61 -1.41 4.03 -8.80
N SER A 62 -0.99 4.50 -9.95
CA SER A 62 -1.42 3.97 -11.23
C SER A 62 -0.21 3.36 -11.91
N LYS A 63 -0.29 2.09 -12.28
CA LYS A 63 0.80 1.35 -12.90
C LYS A 63 0.48 0.97 -14.34
N LYS A 64 1.46 1.13 -15.21
CA LYS A 64 1.45 0.69 -16.61
C LYS A 64 2.81 0.06 -16.91
N ASP A 65 2.79 -1.18 -17.36
CA ASP A 65 4.01 -1.99 -17.57
C ASP A 65 4.90 -2.03 -16.32
N LEU A 66 6.13 -1.56 -16.42
CA LEU A 66 7.11 -1.51 -15.32
C LEU A 66 7.19 -0.14 -14.64
N ARG A 67 6.25 0.77 -14.93
CA ARG A 67 6.23 2.14 -14.39
C ARG A 67 4.98 2.38 -13.56
N ALA A 68 5.11 3.14 -12.48
CA ALA A 68 4.00 3.58 -11.66
C ALA A 68 4.15 5.05 -11.30
N SER A 69 3.02 5.75 -11.29
CA SER A 69 2.88 7.17 -11.00
C SER A 69 1.80 7.36 -9.93
N LEU A 70 1.92 8.39 -9.12
CA LEU A 70 0.88 8.80 -8.18
C LEU A 70 -0.16 9.67 -8.87
N TRP A 71 -1.41 9.43 -8.51
CA TRP A 71 -2.58 10.15 -8.98
C TRP A 71 -3.47 10.51 -7.80
N THR A 72 -4.25 11.58 -7.97
CA THR A 72 -5.35 11.96 -7.09
C THR A 72 -6.65 11.90 -7.87
N ILE A 73 -7.75 11.56 -7.21
CA ILE A 73 -9.11 11.55 -7.74
C ILE A 73 -10.09 11.85 -6.61
N ASP A 74 -11.21 12.51 -6.92
CA ASP A 74 -12.24 12.69 -5.89
C ASP A 74 -13.01 11.38 -5.63
N SER A 75 -13.75 11.37 -4.53
CA SER A 75 -14.55 10.21 -4.08
C SER A 75 -15.66 9.81 -5.05
N GLY A 76 -16.04 10.68 -5.99
CA GLY A 76 -17.01 10.40 -7.05
C GLY A 76 -16.37 9.93 -8.36
N GLY A 77 -15.04 9.83 -8.43
CA GLY A 77 -14.33 9.43 -9.64
C GLY A 77 -14.09 10.54 -10.65
N GLN A 78 -14.26 11.81 -10.27
CA GLN A 78 -13.96 12.96 -11.11
C GLN A 78 -12.62 13.59 -10.73
N ASN A 79 -12.21 14.60 -11.51
CA ASN A 79 -11.01 15.41 -11.25
C ASN A 79 -9.70 14.61 -11.11
N ALA A 80 -9.60 13.48 -11.80
CA ALA A 80 -8.39 12.66 -11.80
C ALA A 80 -7.18 13.47 -12.30
N LYS A 81 -6.12 13.52 -11.50
CA LYS A 81 -4.90 14.29 -11.78
C LYS A 81 -3.65 13.50 -11.43
N GLN A 82 -2.67 13.52 -12.33
CA GLN A 82 -1.35 12.96 -12.10
C GLN A 82 -0.54 13.87 -11.16
N LEU A 83 0.13 13.29 -10.17
CA LEU A 83 0.96 13.99 -9.18
C LEU A 83 2.46 13.81 -9.44
N THR A 84 2.88 12.69 -10.02
CA THR A 84 4.29 12.38 -10.29
C THR A 84 4.47 11.85 -11.72
N PRO A 85 5.63 12.03 -12.37
CA PRO A 85 5.87 11.56 -13.74
C PRO A 85 5.89 10.01 -13.88
N TRP A 86 5.82 9.52 -15.12
CA TRP A 86 5.85 8.09 -15.49
C TRP A 86 7.27 7.52 -15.69
N ASP A 87 8.26 8.05 -14.98
CA ASP A 87 9.67 7.72 -15.18
C ASP A 87 10.22 6.70 -14.18
N ALA A 88 9.44 6.36 -13.15
CA ALA A 88 9.84 5.54 -12.03
C ALA A 88 8.74 4.52 -11.65
N LEU A 89 8.99 3.78 -10.57
CA LEU A 89 8.02 2.95 -9.88
C LEU A 89 7.65 3.60 -8.55
N ASP A 90 6.62 4.46 -8.56
CA ASP A 90 6.10 5.08 -7.33
C ASP A 90 5.13 4.16 -6.60
N ALA A 91 5.31 4.00 -5.28
CA ALA A 91 4.46 3.15 -4.45
C ALA A 91 4.24 3.68 -3.02
N ASN A 92 3.28 3.06 -2.33
CA ASN A 92 2.96 3.25 -0.91
C ASN A 92 2.74 4.72 -0.50
N PRO A 93 1.82 5.45 -1.16
CA PRO A 93 1.55 6.84 -0.81
C PRO A 93 0.99 6.96 0.62
N SER A 94 1.41 8.02 1.32
CA SER A 94 0.84 8.49 2.56
C SER A 94 0.66 10.01 2.48
N VAL A 95 -0.46 10.52 2.96
CA VAL A 95 -0.81 11.96 2.88
C VAL A 95 -0.67 12.57 4.26
N SER A 96 -0.14 13.79 4.33
CA SER A 96 -0.06 14.54 5.58
C SER A 96 -1.45 14.88 6.11
N SER A 97 -1.58 15.03 7.43
CA SER A 97 -2.87 15.34 8.08
C SER A 97 -3.46 16.69 7.64
N ASP A 98 -2.59 17.63 7.24
CA ASP A 98 -2.98 18.93 6.66
C ASP A 98 -3.28 18.87 5.15
N GLY A 99 -3.12 17.71 4.52
CA GLY A 99 -3.37 17.49 3.09
C GLY A 99 -2.36 18.15 2.14
N ASN A 100 -1.29 18.78 2.64
CA ASN A 100 -0.38 19.55 1.81
C ASN A 100 0.66 18.70 1.06
N TYR A 101 1.04 17.55 1.62
CA TYR A 101 2.12 16.72 1.11
C TYR A 101 1.70 15.26 0.97
N VAL A 102 2.26 14.62 -0.05
CA VAL A 102 2.23 13.18 -0.23
C VAL A 102 3.66 12.67 -0.17
N ILE A 103 3.90 11.67 0.66
CA ILE A 103 5.16 10.92 0.72
C ILE A 103 4.95 9.53 0.13
N PHE A 104 6.00 8.99 -0.48
CA PHE A 104 5.94 7.71 -1.20
C PHE A 104 7.35 7.16 -1.39
N ASP A 105 7.46 5.87 -1.67
CA ASP A 105 8.73 5.29 -2.13
C ASP A 105 8.80 5.23 -3.66
N SER A 106 10.01 5.43 -4.19
CA SER A 106 10.26 5.48 -5.62
C SER A 106 11.68 5.08 -5.96
N ASP A 107 11.86 4.38 -7.09
CA ASP A 107 13.15 4.00 -7.65
C ASP A 107 13.76 5.06 -8.59
N ARG A 108 13.18 6.28 -8.65
CA ARG A 108 13.55 7.33 -9.61
C ARG A 108 15.03 7.70 -9.63
N SER A 109 15.74 7.56 -8.51
CA SER A 109 17.18 7.80 -8.39
C SER A 109 18.04 6.53 -8.58
N GLY A 110 17.47 5.45 -9.10
CA GLY A 110 18.13 4.17 -9.39
C GLY A 110 18.08 3.15 -8.24
N ARG A 111 17.62 3.55 -7.05
CA ARG A 111 17.35 2.70 -5.88
C ARG A 111 16.07 3.18 -5.21
N SER A 112 15.41 2.31 -4.44
CA SER A 112 14.21 2.69 -3.68
C SER A 112 14.57 3.71 -2.61
N GLU A 113 13.94 4.88 -2.68
CA GLU A 113 14.13 6.01 -1.78
C GLU A 113 12.78 6.59 -1.37
N ILE A 114 12.73 7.36 -0.29
CA ILE A 114 11.55 8.12 0.11
C ILE A 114 11.56 9.48 -0.60
N TRP A 115 10.41 9.82 -1.19
CA TRP A 115 10.16 11.06 -1.90
C TRP A 115 8.94 11.76 -1.33
N ARG A 116 8.86 13.06 -1.60
CA ARG A 116 7.73 13.92 -1.27
C ARG A 116 7.31 14.71 -2.50
N VAL A 117 6.02 14.92 -2.65
CA VAL A 117 5.43 15.88 -3.59
C VAL A 117 4.35 16.69 -2.86
N ARG A 118 4.07 17.92 -3.29
CA ARG A 118 2.87 18.63 -2.85
C ARG A 118 1.62 17.92 -3.38
N ALA A 119 0.49 18.07 -2.69
CA ALA A 119 -0.78 17.51 -3.15
C ALA A 119 -1.27 18.07 -4.50
N ASP A 120 -0.72 19.20 -4.97
CA ASP A 120 -0.96 19.73 -6.31
C ASP A 120 0.01 19.18 -7.38
N GLY A 121 0.94 18.29 -7.03
CA GLY A 121 1.93 17.70 -7.92
C GLY A 121 3.23 18.51 -8.08
N SER A 122 3.36 19.66 -7.41
CA SER A 122 4.58 20.47 -7.43
C SER A 122 5.60 20.03 -6.36
N GLU A 123 6.81 20.60 -6.41
CA GLU A 123 7.90 20.39 -5.44
C GLU A 123 8.29 18.91 -5.20
N LEU A 124 8.31 18.11 -6.26
CA LEU A 124 8.81 16.74 -6.20
C LEU A 124 10.27 16.73 -5.72
N THR A 125 10.50 16.14 -4.54
CA THR A 125 11.77 16.20 -3.81
C THR A 125 12.14 14.84 -3.24
N GLN A 126 13.40 14.43 -3.39
CA GLN A 126 13.96 13.25 -2.75
C GLN A 126 14.28 13.55 -1.28
N ILE A 127 13.87 12.67 -0.35
CA ILE A 127 14.09 12.84 1.10
C ILE A 127 15.28 12.01 1.59
N THR A 128 15.41 10.77 1.13
CA THR A 128 16.49 9.84 1.50
C THR A 128 17.40 9.55 0.31
N ALA A 129 18.66 9.18 0.57
CA ALA A 129 19.65 8.91 -0.48
C ALA A 129 20.59 7.74 -0.17
N ASP A 130 20.25 6.91 0.83
CA ASP A 130 21.05 5.77 1.28
C ASP A 130 20.60 4.42 0.68
N GLY A 131 19.44 4.36 0.04
CA GLY A 131 18.91 3.23 -0.71
C GLY A 131 18.08 2.26 0.14
N GLU A 132 17.33 1.38 -0.55
CA GLU A 132 16.50 0.32 0.05
C GLU A 132 15.42 0.85 1.01
N ASN A 133 14.90 2.05 0.78
CA ASN A 133 13.89 2.67 1.62
C ASN A 133 12.49 2.47 1.04
N SER A 134 11.54 2.00 1.86
CA SER A 134 10.17 1.68 1.44
C SER A 134 9.12 1.95 2.53
N ASP A 135 7.84 1.83 2.16
CA ASP A 135 6.70 1.86 3.09
C ASP A 135 6.64 3.11 3.98
N PRO A 136 6.74 4.33 3.42
CA PRO A 136 6.69 5.53 4.23
C PRO A 136 5.30 5.75 4.82
N SER A 137 5.26 6.33 6.02
CA SER A 137 4.05 6.83 6.66
C SER A 137 4.35 8.07 7.49
N PHE A 138 3.45 9.04 7.47
CA PHE A 138 3.54 10.18 8.38
C PHE A 138 3.39 9.72 9.83
N LEU A 139 4.21 10.29 10.73
CA LEU A 139 3.94 10.24 12.16
C LEU A 139 2.84 11.25 12.53
N SER A 140 2.26 11.08 13.72
CA SER A 140 1.19 11.96 14.22
C SER A 140 1.61 13.42 14.41
N ASP A 141 2.92 13.70 14.44
CA ASP A 141 3.46 15.06 14.47
C ASP A 141 3.34 15.81 13.14
N GLY A 142 2.99 15.12 12.03
CA GLY A 142 2.87 15.67 10.68
C GLY A 142 4.18 16.18 10.06
N GLN A 143 5.31 16.09 10.77
CA GLN A 143 6.60 16.64 10.38
C GLN A 143 7.68 15.57 10.24
N SER A 144 7.36 14.33 10.63
CA SER A 144 8.25 13.19 10.56
C SER A 144 7.63 12.07 9.74
N ILE A 145 8.51 11.28 9.15
CA ILE A 145 8.21 10.12 8.33
C ILE A 145 8.80 8.91 9.01
N LEU A 146 7.97 7.90 9.28
CA LEU A 146 8.41 6.54 9.53
C LEU A 146 8.60 5.84 8.18
N TYR A 147 9.69 5.10 8.00
CA TYR A 147 9.90 4.27 6.82
C TYR A 147 10.68 3.00 7.18
N ARG A 148 10.57 1.99 6.31
CA ARG A 148 11.37 0.79 6.36
C ARG A 148 12.67 1.01 5.60
N HIS A 149 13.79 0.62 6.18
CA HIS A 149 15.08 0.58 5.49
C HIS A 149 15.55 -0.87 5.38
N GLY A 150 15.77 -1.34 4.17
CA GLY A 150 16.34 -2.65 3.87
C GLY A 150 17.81 -2.72 4.29
N GLY A 151 18.19 -3.80 4.95
CA GLY A 151 19.58 -4.12 5.28
C GLY A 151 19.94 -5.51 4.74
N VAL A 152 21.25 -5.79 4.69
CA VAL A 152 21.79 -7.06 4.17
C VAL A 152 21.29 -8.26 4.98
N GLU A 153 21.19 -8.12 6.29
CA GLU A 153 20.75 -9.20 7.20
C GLU A 153 19.29 -9.04 7.62
N ALA A 154 18.86 -7.81 7.92
CA ALA A 154 17.49 -7.50 8.32
C ALA A 154 17.14 -6.05 7.95
N SER A 155 15.86 -5.80 7.72
CA SER A 155 15.35 -4.43 7.60
C SER A 155 15.20 -3.77 8.98
N SER A 156 15.28 -2.44 9.04
CA SER A 156 15.04 -1.61 10.24
C SER A 156 13.86 -0.65 10.02
N LEU A 157 13.30 -0.13 11.11
CA LEU A 157 12.38 1.00 11.10
C LEU A 157 13.15 2.29 11.44
N ARG A 158 12.99 3.30 10.60
CA ARG A 158 13.66 4.59 10.74
C ARG A 158 12.66 5.73 10.72
N ARG A 159 13.05 6.82 11.38
CA ARG A 159 12.38 8.11 11.35
C ARG A 159 13.28 9.12 10.65
N ILE A 160 12.69 10.00 9.87
CA ILE A 160 13.36 11.17 9.31
C ILE A 160 12.38 12.35 9.30
N SER A 161 12.87 13.59 9.34
CA SER A 161 12.02 14.75 9.09
C SER A 161 11.48 14.73 7.66
N LEU A 162 10.30 15.31 7.46
CA LEU A 162 9.70 15.59 6.17
C LEU A 162 10.66 16.29 5.18
N PHE A 163 11.67 17.01 5.69
CA PHE A 163 12.68 17.73 4.89
C PHE A 163 14.05 17.05 4.87
N GLY A 164 14.14 15.76 5.25
CA GLY A 164 15.35 14.94 5.07
C GLY A 164 16.44 15.09 6.13
N ASN A 165 16.16 15.78 7.24
CA ASN A 165 17.10 15.91 8.36
C ASN A 165 16.67 15.04 9.57
N ASN A 166 17.54 14.98 10.59
CA ASN A 166 17.25 14.32 11.87
C ASN A 166 16.85 12.84 11.73
N MET A 167 17.59 12.08 10.93
CA MET A 167 17.38 10.64 10.79
C MET A 167 17.73 9.91 12.10
N ALA A 168 16.86 9.00 12.53
CA ALA A 168 17.08 8.11 13.67
C ALA A 168 16.52 6.71 13.40
N VAL A 169 17.16 5.69 13.94
CA VAL A 169 16.62 4.32 13.97
C VAL A 169 15.62 4.21 15.12
N ILE A 170 14.40 3.76 14.84
CA ILE A 170 13.39 3.46 15.87
C ILE A 170 13.57 2.01 16.34
N SER A 171 13.73 1.07 15.40
CA SER A 171 13.86 -0.35 15.73
C SER A 171 14.75 -1.06 14.71
N ASP A 172 15.66 -1.91 15.17
CA ASP A 172 16.46 -2.77 14.29
C ASP A 172 15.65 -3.92 13.67
N ALA A 173 14.39 -4.10 14.09
CA ALA A 173 13.47 -5.06 13.53
C ALA A 173 12.38 -4.35 12.71
N GLY A 174 12.67 -4.12 11.43
CA GLY A 174 11.81 -3.42 10.46
C GLY A 174 10.42 -4.02 10.31
N GLY A 175 10.34 -5.36 10.31
CA GLY A 175 9.13 -6.05 9.90
C GLY A 175 8.70 -5.66 8.48
N SER A 176 7.47 -6.02 8.15
CA SER A 176 6.85 -5.78 6.86
C SER A 176 5.60 -4.93 7.01
N SER A 177 5.30 -4.11 6.00
CA SER A 177 4.13 -3.23 5.99
C SER A 177 3.95 -2.39 7.28
N PRO A 178 4.99 -1.69 7.78
CA PRO A 178 4.86 -0.92 9.00
C PRO A 178 3.83 0.21 8.82
N ARG A 179 2.93 0.36 9.80
CA ARG A 179 1.92 1.43 9.82
C ARG A 179 1.82 2.01 11.22
N VAL A 180 1.86 3.33 11.30
CA VAL A 180 1.73 4.11 12.53
C VAL A 180 0.27 4.15 12.96
N SER A 181 -0.01 4.03 14.25
CA SER A 181 -1.35 4.18 14.82
C SER A 181 -1.84 5.63 14.67
N PRO A 182 -3.16 5.89 14.64
CA PRO A 182 -3.70 7.25 14.51
C PRO A 182 -3.21 8.22 15.58
N ASN A 183 -2.97 7.75 16.81
CA ASN A 183 -2.40 8.56 17.89
C ASN A 183 -0.86 8.67 17.85
N GLY A 184 -0.19 7.91 16.97
CA GLY A 184 1.27 7.89 16.81
C GLY A 184 2.04 7.08 17.83
N GLU A 185 1.40 6.50 18.83
CA GLU A 185 2.07 5.80 19.92
C GLU A 185 2.64 4.43 19.51
N PHE A 186 2.05 3.82 18.48
CA PHE A 186 2.40 2.46 18.07
C PHE A 186 2.70 2.34 16.58
N VAL A 187 3.48 1.31 16.24
CA VAL A 187 3.66 0.82 14.87
C VAL A 187 3.20 -0.62 14.80
N ALA A 188 2.26 -0.92 13.91
CA ALA A 188 1.89 -2.29 13.56
C ALA A 188 2.71 -2.75 12.36
N CYS A 189 3.25 -3.97 12.40
CA CYS A 189 3.96 -4.57 11.28
C CYS A 189 3.84 -6.10 11.29
N GLY A 190 4.01 -6.74 10.15
CA GLY A 190 4.11 -8.20 10.06
C GLY A 190 5.55 -8.67 10.29
N ARG A 191 5.74 -9.69 11.11
CA ARG A 191 7.06 -10.31 11.36
C ARG A 191 6.96 -11.82 11.30
N THR A 192 8.08 -12.47 11.01
CA THR A 192 8.21 -13.93 11.15
C THR A 192 9.11 -14.22 12.34
N ILE A 193 8.57 -14.90 13.36
CA ILE A 193 9.31 -15.32 14.55
C ILE A 193 9.21 -16.84 14.66
N GLU A 194 10.35 -17.51 14.73
CA GLU A 194 10.43 -18.99 14.80
C GLU A 194 9.62 -19.69 13.69
N GLY A 195 9.63 -19.13 12.48
CA GLY A 195 8.90 -19.66 11.32
C GLY A 195 7.38 -19.43 11.34
N LYS A 196 6.87 -18.63 12.27
CA LYS A 196 5.45 -18.24 12.34
C LYS A 196 5.29 -16.75 12.05
N ASP A 197 4.37 -16.44 11.15
CA ASP A 197 3.98 -15.07 10.88
C ASP A 197 3.10 -14.53 12.01
N ILE A 198 3.44 -13.33 12.46
CA ILE A 198 2.77 -12.61 13.52
C ILE A 198 2.50 -11.18 13.11
N LEU A 199 1.45 -10.61 13.70
CA LEU A 199 1.23 -9.19 13.75
C LEU A 199 1.93 -8.65 14.99
N ALA A 200 2.99 -7.89 14.82
CA ALA A 200 3.72 -7.24 15.90
C ALA A 200 3.26 -5.80 16.08
N VAL A 201 3.21 -5.35 17.33
CA VAL A 201 2.96 -3.96 17.70
C VAL A 201 4.16 -3.45 18.48
N LEU A 202 4.75 -2.37 18.00
CA LEU A 202 5.92 -1.74 18.59
C LEU A 202 5.52 -0.39 19.19
N SER A 203 6.19 0.02 20.24
CA SER A 203 6.20 1.42 20.70
C SER A 203 6.93 2.28 19.68
N THR A 204 6.31 3.37 19.21
CA THR A 204 6.96 4.30 18.27
C THR A 204 8.14 5.04 18.91
N SER A 205 8.10 5.27 20.23
CA SER A 205 9.14 6.03 20.93
C SER A 205 10.34 5.20 21.33
N THR A 206 10.15 3.92 21.66
CA THR A 206 11.23 3.03 22.11
C THR A 206 11.62 1.96 21.09
N GLY A 207 10.76 1.70 20.09
CA GLY A 207 10.97 0.63 19.11
C GLY A 207 10.78 -0.79 19.65
N GLU A 208 10.43 -0.92 20.93
CA GLU A 208 10.24 -2.20 21.59
C GLU A 208 8.91 -2.83 21.17
N GLN A 209 8.91 -4.15 20.97
CA GLN A 209 7.68 -4.88 20.71
C GLN A 209 6.87 -4.99 22.01
N VAL A 210 5.70 -4.36 22.03
CA VAL A 210 4.82 -4.31 23.21
C VAL A 210 3.69 -5.34 23.12
N ARG A 211 3.30 -5.75 21.91
CA ARG A 211 2.26 -6.78 21.69
C ARG A 211 2.57 -7.62 20.46
N GLN A 212 1.99 -8.81 20.41
CA GLN A 212 1.97 -9.65 19.20
C GLN A 212 0.69 -10.48 19.12
N PHE A 213 0.27 -10.78 17.91
CA PHE A 213 -0.90 -11.62 17.62
C PHE A 213 -0.55 -12.64 16.52
N PRO A 214 -1.05 -13.88 16.59
CA PRO A 214 -0.84 -14.85 15.53
C PRO A 214 -1.53 -14.40 14.25
N LEU A 215 -0.90 -14.62 13.10
CA LEU A 215 -1.53 -14.44 11.79
C LEU A 215 -1.82 -15.81 11.15
N PRO A 216 -2.89 -15.92 10.32
CA PRO A 216 -3.16 -17.15 9.58
C PRO A 216 -2.06 -17.41 8.56
N GLN A 217 -1.84 -18.68 8.19
CA GLN A 217 -0.83 -19.05 7.17
C GLN A 217 -1.11 -18.47 5.77
N THR A 218 -2.36 -18.10 5.51
CA THR A 218 -2.81 -17.44 4.27
C THR A 218 -2.55 -15.94 4.27
N PHE A 219 -2.08 -15.38 5.39
CA PHE A 219 -1.59 -14.02 5.45
C PHE A 219 -0.37 -13.83 4.54
N ASN A 220 -0.24 -12.64 3.97
CA ASN A 220 0.89 -12.29 3.15
C ASN A 220 1.47 -10.96 3.64
N LEU A 221 2.78 -10.96 3.89
CA LEU A 221 3.55 -9.86 4.46
C LEU A 221 3.76 -8.66 3.50
N ASN A 222 3.26 -8.72 2.26
CA ASN A 222 3.41 -7.64 1.27
C ASN A 222 2.68 -6.35 1.67
N SER A 223 3.13 -5.23 1.09
CA SER A 223 2.60 -3.89 1.38
C SER A 223 1.07 -3.80 1.28
N GLY A 224 0.50 -3.02 2.20
CA GLY A 224 -0.93 -2.71 2.21
C GLY A 224 -1.81 -3.78 2.85
N ALA A 225 -1.20 -4.86 3.33
CA ALA A 225 -1.90 -5.88 4.06
C ALA A 225 -2.43 -5.37 5.41
N ILE A 226 -1.69 -4.50 6.10
CA ILE A 226 -1.98 -4.02 7.46
C ILE A 226 -2.46 -2.56 7.43
N ARG A 227 -3.50 -2.24 8.21
CA ARG A 227 -3.99 -0.87 8.45
C ARG A 227 -4.52 -0.74 9.88
N TRP A 228 -4.33 0.41 10.51
CA TRP A 228 -5.07 0.73 11.73
C TRP A 228 -6.49 1.15 11.39
N SER A 229 -7.44 0.77 12.24
CA SER A 229 -8.74 1.44 12.30
C SER A 229 -8.55 2.92 12.65
N PRO A 230 -9.41 3.84 12.16
CA PRO A 230 -9.23 5.26 12.41
C PRO A 230 -9.28 5.66 13.90
N ASP A 231 -9.97 4.87 14.73
CA ASP A 231 -10.04 5.05 16.18
C ASP A 231 -8.86 4.41 16.95
N GLY A 232 -7.97 3.70 16.25
CA GLY A 232 -6.79 3.05 16.82
C GLY A 232 -7.07 1.80 17.66
N ARG A 233 -8.33 1.34 17.77
CA ARG A 233 -8.69 0.19 18.62
C ARG A 233 -8.41 -1.16 17.98
N PHE A 234 -8.41 -1.19 16.65
CA PHE A 234 -8.18 -2.40 15.87
C PHE A 234 -7.05 -2.22 14.86
N ILE A 235 -6.33 -3.31 14.61
CA ILE A 235 -5.46 -3.46 13.46
C ILE A 235 -6.15 -4.38 12.48
N CYS A 236 -6.46 -3.85 11.30
CA CYS A 236 -7.00 -4.61 10.19
C CYS A 236 -5.86 -5.24 9.40
N TYR A 237 -6.07 -6.47 8.94
CA TYR A 237 -5.17 -7.15 8.04
C TYR A 237 -5.90 -7.96 6.98
N ARG A 238 -5.35 -8.02 5.77
CA ARG A 238 -5.93 -8.82 4.66
C ARG A 238 -5.41 -10.24 4.66
N ASP A 239 -6.32 -11.18 4.57
CA ASP A 239 -6.13 -12.57 4.19
C ASP A 239 -6.61 -12.79 2.74
N TRP A 240 -5.73 -13.30 1.87
CA TRP A 240 -6.03 -13.53 0.46
C TRP A 240 -7.18 -14.51 0.20
N SER A 241 -7.44 -15.40 1.16
CA SER A 241 -8.47 -16.42 1.07
C SER A 241 -9.74 -16.02 1.82
N ASN A 242 -9.63 -15.15 2.82
CA ASN A 242 -10.71 -14.91 3.80
C ASN A 242 -11.09 -13.43 4.01
N GLY A 243 -10.61 -12.51 3.16
CA GLY A 243 -11.00 -11.09 3.21
C GLY A 243 -10.22 -10.29 4.23
N ILE A 244 -10.86 -9.28 4.86
CA ILE A 244 -10.20 -8.43 5.87
C ILE A 244 -10.60 -8.92 7.26
N TRP A 245 -9.61 -9.03 8.14
CA TRP A 245 -9.78 -9.33 9.55
C TRP A 245 -9.41 -8.10 10.38
N LYS A 246 -10.01 -7.94 11.55
CA LYS A 246 -9.67 -6.93 12.55
C LYS A 246 -9.24 -7.62 13.85
N GLN A 247 -8.04 -7.29 14.30
CA GLN A 247 -7.49 -7.70 15.58
C GLN A 247 -7.65 -6.55 16.58
N ASN A 248 -8.31 -6.79 17.70
CA ASN A 248 -8.38 -5.80 18.79
C ASN A 248 -7.00 -5.64 19.42
N ILE A 249 -6.56 -4.40 19.62
CA ILE A 249 -5.25 -4.08 20.19
C ILE A 249 -5.12 -4.57 21.64
N GLU A 250 -6.24 -4.66 22.36
CA GLU A 250 -6.28 -5.21 23.72
C GLU A 250 -6.27 -6.75 23.76
N GLY A 251 -6.29 -7.40 22.60
CA GLY A 251 -6.27 -8.86 22.45
C GLY A 251 -7.65 -9.48 22.25
N GLY A 252 -7.71 -10.80 22.39
CA GLY A 252 -8.86 -11.61 21.97
C GLY A 252 -8.73 -12.12 20.55
N GLU A 253 -9.70 -12.94 20.14
CA GLU A 253 -9.75 -13.56 18.81
C GLU A 253 -9.99 -12.51 17.71
N PRO A 254 -9.34 -12.63 16.54
CA PRO A 254 -9.59 -11.74 15.42
C PRO A 254 -10.98 -11.97 14.84
N GLU A 255 -11.63 -10.89 14.40
CA GLU A 255 -12.95 -10.93 13.78
C GLU A 255 -12.86 -10.60 12.30
N ARG A 256 -13.63 -11.29 11.47
CA ARG A 256 -13.72 -10.97 10.04
C ARG A 256 -14.60 -9.74 9.82
N ILE A 257 -14.16 -8.82 8.97
CA ILE A 257 -15.01 -7.75 8.44
C ILE A 257 -15.97 -8.36 7.43
N VAL A 258 -17.26 -8.21 7.71
CA VAL A 258 -18.36 -8.73 6.88
C VAL A 258 -18.85 -7.67 5.88
N ASN A 259 -19.70 -8.09 4.95
CA ASN A 259 -20.32 -7.24 3.93
C ASN A 259 -19.31 -6.54 2.99
N LEU A 260 -18.15 -7.16 2.81
CA LEU A 260 -17.23 -6.83 1.72
C LEU A 260 -17.57 -7.67 0.49
N PRO A 261 -17.22 -7.20 -0.72
CA PRO A 261 -17.38 -7.98 -1.94
C PRO A 261 -16.62 -9.32 -1.87
N ASP A 262 -17.17 -10.38 -2.44
CA ASP A 262 -16.56 -11.73 -2.47
C ASP A 262 -15.34 -11.86 -3.42
N GLU A 263 -14.94 -10.78 -4.07
CA GLU A 263 -13.81 -10.76 -5.00
C GLU A 263 -12.47 -10.43 -4.33
N LYS A 264 -11.38 -10.82 -4.98
CA LYS A 264 -10.02 -10.45 -4.54
C LYS A 264 -9.81 -8.94 -4.61
N PHE A 265 -9.28 -8.37 -3.55
CA PHE A 265 -8.86 -6.98 -3.48
C PHE A 265 -7.40 -6.84 -3.01
N TYR A 266 -6.73 -5.78 -3.49
CA TYR A 266 -5.29 -5.59 -3.39
C TYR A 266 -4.86 -4.56 -2.35
N GLN A 267 -5.67 -3.55 -2.12
CA GLN A 267 -5.42 -2.50 -1.15
C GLN A 267 -6.75 -2.08 -0.55
N TYR A 268 -6.71 -1.52 0.65
CA TYR A 268 -7.87 -0.94 1.32
C TYR A 268 -7.43 0.15 2.31
N VAL A 269 -8.32 1.10 2.56
CA VAL A 269 -8.10 2.23 3.47
C VAL A 269 -9.44 2.84 3.90
N TRP A 270 -9.52 3.30 5.15
CA TRP A 270 -10.59 4.16 5.65
C TRP A 270 -10.09 5.60 5.73
N SER A 271 -10.98 6.56 5.55
CA SER A 271 -10.69 7.96 5.88
C SER A 271 -10.50 8.10 7.40
N ALA A 272 -9.67 9.06 7.80
CA ALA A 272 -9.39 9.33 9.22
C ALA A 272 -10.65 9.68 10.02
N ASP A 273 -11.65 10.28 9.38
CA ASP A 273 -12.94 10.63 9.99
C ASP A 273 -13.96 9.48 10.00
N SER A 274 -13.56 8.28 9.55
CA SER A 274 -14.40 7.08 9.49
C SER A 274 -15.67 7.23 8.65
N LYS A 275 -15.71 8.13 7.66
CA LYS A 275 -16.87 8.29 6.76
C LYS A 275 -16.72 7.57 5.42
N GLN A 276 -15.51 7.41 4.93
CA GLN A 276 -15.24 6.83 3.62
C GLN A 276 -14.37 5.59 3.74
N PHE A 277 -14.64 4.63 2.87
CA PHE A 277 -13.81 3.46 2.65
C PHE A 277 -13.44 3.37 1.17
N ALA A 278 -12.20 3.01 0.88
CA ALA A 278 -11.74 2.74 -0.48
C ALA A 278 -10.97 1.42 -0.52
N LEU A 279 -11.11 0.71 -1.63
CA LEU A 279 -10.42 -0.54 -1.89
C LEU A 279 -10.03 -0.67 -3.36
N THR A 280 -9.01 -1.47 -3.63
CA THR A 280 -8.61 -1.82 -5.01
C THR A 280 -9.05 -3.23 -5.33
N ARG A 281 -9.81 -3.40 -6.41
CA ARG A 281 -10.16 -4.72 -6.98
C ARG A 281 -9.49 -4.90 -8.32
N GLY A 282 -9.24 -6.13 -8.70
CA GLY A 282 -8.84 -6.36 -10.08
C GLY A 282 -9.07 -7.76 -10.56
N ARG A 283 -8.74 -7.93 -11.83
CA ARG A 283 -8.99 -9.13 -12.62
C ARG A 283 -7.69 -9.52 -13.29
N GLU A 284 -7.44 -10.82 -13.31
CA GLU A 284 -6.39 -11.40 -14.14
C GLU A 284 -7.04 -11.84 -15.45
N LEU A 285 -6.68 -11.17 -16.54
CA LEU A 285 -7.05 -11.57 -17.88
C LEU A 285 -5.97 -12.49 -18.42
N ARG A 286 -6.38 -13.57 -19.06
CA ARG A 286 -5.49 -14.56 -19.68
C ARG A 286 -5.90 -14.71 -21.13
N ASP A 287 -5.14 -14.10 -22.02
CA ASP A 287 -5.36 -14.20 -23.45
C ASP A 287 -4.36 -15.17 -24.06
N VAL A 288 -4.83 -15.95 -25.03
CA VAL A 288 -4.02 -16.90 -25.78
C VAL A 288 -3.78 -16.30 -27.15
N VAL A 289 -2.52 -15.96 -27.44
CA VAL A 289 -2.12 -15.36 -28.72
C VAL A 289 -1.35 -16.39 -29.55
N ILE A 290 -1.73 -16.50 -30.83
CA ILE A 290 -1.02 -17.30 -31.84
C ILE A 290 -0.21 -16.34 -32.70
N LEU A 291 1.10 -16.57 -32.79
CA LEU A 291 1.99 -15.87 -33.70
C LEU A 291 2.40 -16.83 -34.82
N ASP A 292 1.99 -16.50 -36.04
CA ASP A 292 2.40 -17.21 -37.26
C ASP A 292 3.54 -16.46 -37.94
N ARG A 293 4.58 -17.19 -38.37
CA ARG A 293 5.60 -16.64 -39.28
C ARG A 293 5.05 -16.67 -40.70
N GLN A 294 4.98 -15.50 -41.36
CA GLN A 294 4.85 -15.43 -42.82
C GLN A 294 6.12 -15.91 -43.52
#